data_AF-A0A939LWU0-F1
#
_entry.id   AF-A0A939LWU0-F1
#
_cell.length_a   1.000
_cell.length_b   1.000
_cell.length_c   1.000
_cell.angle_alpha   90.00
_cell.angle_beta   90.00
_cell.angle_gamma   90.00
#
_symmetry.space_group_name_H-M   'P 1'
#
loop_
_entity.id
_entity.type
_entity.pdbx_description
1 polymer ?
#
loop_
_entity_poly.entity_id
_entity_poly.type
_entity_poly.pdbx_seq_one_letter_code
_entity_poly.pdbx_strand_id
1 'polypeptide(L)' 'MTETAHDSLRRRASTEYAHEHGWEVESRHATSAGTLLYVRCGACGTRRVDLQERGDLPPVPLSVETGRRIDDAVRATR' A
#
# COMPACT_ATOMS: atom_id res chain seq x y z
N MET A 1 -21.37 16.42 15.93
CA MET A 1 -21.60 16.62 14.47
C MET A 1 -20.26 16.81 13.75
N THR A 2 -19.33 15.82 13.84
CA THR A 2 -17.97 15.93 13.28
C THR A 2 -17.47 14.63 12.62
N GLU A 3 -18.30 13.59 12.52
CA GLU A 3 -17.91 12.28 11.96
C GLU A 3 -17.90 12.26 10.43
N THR A 4 -18.78 13.03 9.76
CA THR A 4 -18.93 13.01 8.29
C THR A 4 -17.74 13.60 7.53
N ALA A 5 -16.96 14.50 8.16
CA ALA A 5 -15.83 15.17 7.51
C ALA A 5 -14.60 14.25 7.37
N HIS A 6 -14.35 13.36 8.33
CA HIS A 6 -13.23 12.40 8.28
C HIS A 6 -13.45 11.33 7.20
N ASP A 7 -14.69 10.84 7.09
CA ASP A 7 -15.08 9.86 6.06
C ASP A 7 -14.89 10.42 4.64
N SER A 8 -15.28 11.67 4.42
CA SER A 8 -15.21 12.33 3.12
C SER A 8 -13.77 12.54 2.62
N LEU A 9 -12.83 12.77 3.54
CA LEU A 9 -11.41 12.89 3.23
C LEU A 9 -10.77 11.51 2.95
N ARG A 10 -11.18 10.45 3.65
CA ARG A 10 -10.78 9.08 3.31
C ARG A 10 -11.27 8.65 1.92
N ARG A 11 -12.50 9.02 1.58
CA ARG A 11 -13.17 8.63 0.33
C ARG A 11 -12.63 9.37 -0.90
N ARG A 12 -12.17 10.62 -0.73
CA ARG A 12 -11.49 11.36 -1.81
C ARG A 12 -10.06 10.88 -2.06
N ALA A 13 -9.33 10.48 -1.02
CA ALA A 13 -7.96 9.96 -1.15
C ALA A 13 -7.88 8.61 -1.89
N SER A 14 -8.99 7.89 -2.03
CA SER A 14 -9.07 6.59 -2.70
C SER A 14 -9.50 6.66 -4.17
N THR A 15 -9.67 7.87 -4.75
CA THR A 15 -10.19 8.04 -6.12
C THR A 15 -9.10 8.29 -7.17
N GLU A 16 -7.82 8.37 -6.77
CA GLU A 16 -6.73 8.52 -7.74
C GLU A 16 -6.28 7.14 -8.22
N TYR A 17 -6.96 6.73 -9.30
CA TYR A 17 -6.75 5.55 -10.15
C TYR A 17 -7.11 4.21 -9.51
N ALA A 18 -8.40 3.84 -9.62
CA ALA A 18 -8.82 2.45 -9.58
C ALA A 18 -8.30 1.73 -10.84
N HIS A 19 -7.02 1.36 -10.82
CA HIS A 19 -6.37 0.56 -11.85
C HIS A 19 -5.87 -0.74 -11.21
N GLU A 20 -5.60 -1.73 -12.05
CA GLU A 20 -4.87 -2.91 -11.60
C GLU A 20 -3.42 -2.51 -11.28
N HIS A 21 -3.01 -2.72 -10.03
CA HIS A 21 -1.69 -2.35 -9.56
C HIS A 21 -0.63 -3.36 -10.03
N GLY A 22 0.44 -2.86 -10.64
CA GLY A 22 1.67 -3.63 -10.88
C GLY A 22 2.57 -3.59 -9.64
N TRP A 23 2.39 -4.56 -8.73
CA TRP A 23 3.10 -4.60 -7.45
C TRP A 23 4.57 -5.02 -7.58
N GLU A 24 5.46 -4.23 -6.99
CA GLU A 24 6.90 -4.49 -6.88
C GLU A 24 7.29 -4.62 -5.40
N VAL A 25 8.17 -5.57 -5.06
CA VAL A 25 8.64 -5.76 -3.67
C VAL A 25 9.73 -4.75 -3.34
N GLU A 26 9.47 -3.84 -2.39
CA GLU A 26 10.45 -2.88 -1.86
C GLU A 26 11.36 -3.53 -0.80
N SER A 27 10.78 -4.35 0.09
CA SER A 27 11.54 -5.07 1.12
C SER A 27 10.88 -6.39 1.54
N ARG A 28 11.67 -7.27 2.15
CA ARG A 28 11.25 -8.58 2.64
C ARG A 28 11.72 -8.78 4.07
N HIS A 29 10.85 -9.28 4.94
CA HIS A 29 11.18 -9.54 6.34
C HIS A 29 10.62 -10.90 6.77
N ALA A 30 11.51 -11.79 7.22
CA ALA A 30 11.10 -13.08 7.78
C ALA A 30 10.50 -12.90 9.18
N THR A 31 9.40 -13.60 9.44
CA THR A 31 8.69 -13.64 10.72
C THR A 31 8.27 -15.08 11.02
N SER A 32 7.77 -15.35 12.22
CA SER A 32 7.20 -16.67 12.56
C SER A 32 5.94 -17.03 11.75
N ALA A 33 5.26 -16.04 11.17
CA ALA A 33 4.07 -16.23 10.33
C ALA A 33 4.39 -16.45 8.85
N GLY A 34 5.66 -16.37 8.46
CA GLY A 34 6.11 -16.35 7.06
C GLY A 34 6.90 -15.09 6.73
N THR A 35 7.01 -14.75 5.45
CA THR A 35 7.72 -13.56 4.99
C THR A 35 6.75 -12.42 4.71
N LEU A 36 6.92 -11.29 5.37
CA LEU A 36 6.23 -10.06 5.02
C LEU A 36 6.92 -9.41 3.81
N LEU A 37 6.13 -9.10 2.80
CA LEU A 37 6.53 -8.38 1.59
C LEU A 37 5.93 -6.99 1.66
N TYR A 38 6.78 -5.97 1.76
CA TYR A 38 6.33 -4.59 1.60
C TYR A 38 6.35 -4.30 0.11
N VAL A 39 5.18 -4.06 -0.49
CA VAL A 39 5.03 -3.88 -1.92
C VAL A 39 4.55 -2.47 -2.26
N ARG A 40 5.02 -1.96 -3.40
CA ARG A 40 4.63 -0.67 -3.97
C ARG A 40 4.18 -0.87 -5.40
N CYS A 41 3.12 -0.18 -5.81
CA CYS A 41 2.75 -0.07 -7.21
C CYS A 41 3.76 0.83 -7.95
N GLY A 42 4.39 0.32 -9.00
CA GLY A 42 5.33 1.07 -9.82
C GLY A 42 4.71 2.33 -10.45
N ALA A 43 3.41 2.26 -10.80
CA ALA A 43 2.69 3.30 -11.52
C ALA A 43 2.19 4.44 -10.61
N CYS A 44 1.45 4.15 -9.54
CA CYS A 44 0.85 5.17 -8.66
C CYS A 44 1.56 5.35 -7.31
N GLY A 45 2.47 4.43 -6.95
CA GLY A 45 3.18 4.49 -5.68
C GLY A 45 2.35 4.14 -4.44
N THR A 46 1.11 3.66 -4.60
CA THR A 46 0.35 3.00 -3.53
C THR A 46 1.17 1.86 -2.95
N ARG A 47 1.06 1.66 -1.64
CA ARG A 47 1.75 0.59 -0.91
C ARG A 47 0.76 -0.31 -0.21
N ARG A 48 1.17 -1.56 0.00
CA ARG A 48 0.52 -2.48 0.92
C ARG A 48 1.54 -3.50 1.45
N VAL A 49 1.12 -4.27 2.43
CA VAL A 49 1.88 -5.41 2.95
C VAL A 49 1.20 -6.69 2.52
N ASP A 50 1.95 -7.59 1.92
CA ASP A 50 1.52 -8.94 1.58
C ASP A 50 2.24 -9.95 2.49
N LEU A 51 1.57 -11.05 2.84
CA LEU A 51 2.14 -12.17 3.58
C LEU A 51 2.39 -13.34 2.62
N GLN A 52 3.62 -13.82 2.62
CA GLN A 52 4.03 -15.06 1.99
C GLN A 52 4.19 -16.13 3.08
N GLU A 53 3.15 -16.93 3.34
CA GLU A 53 3.18 -17.96 4.39
C GLU A 53 4.26 -19.03 4.11
N ARG A 54 4.35 -19.50 2.86
CA ARG A 54 5.34 -20.46 2.38
C ARG A 54 5.80 -20.08 0.98
N GLY A 55 7.06 -20.32 0.63
CA GLY A 55 7.64 -19.83 -0.63
C GLY A 55 7.01 -20.40 -1.92
N ASP A 56 6.24 -21.49 -1.81
CA ASP A 56 5.51 -22.13 -2.91
C ASP A 56 4.08 -21.61 -3.11
N LEU A 57 3.56 -20.85 -2.14
CA LEU A 57 2.24 -20.23 -2.26
C LEU A 57 2.36 -18.85 -2.92
N PRO A 58 1.30 -18.29 -3.49
CA PRO A 58 1.26 -16.87 -3.81
C PRO A 58 1.18 -16.02 -2.52
N PRO A 59 1.77 -14.81 -2.49
CA PRO A 59 1.55 -13.88 -1.39
C PRO A 59 0.09 -13.42 -1.32
N VAL A 60 -0.39 -13.15 -0.11
CA VAL A 60 -1.77 -12.69 0.16
C VAL A 60 -1.75 -11.30 0.79
N PRO A 61 -2.60 -10.35 0.38
CA PRO A 61 -2.65 -9.03 1.00
C PRO A 61 -3.00 -9.11 2.48
N LEU A 62 -2.14 -8.54 3.33
CA LEU A 62 -2.30 -8.48 4.78
C LEU A 62 -2.78 -7.08 5.25
N SER A 63 -2.48 -6.03 4.49
CA SER A 63 -2.93 -4.67 4.77
C SER A 63 -3.86 -4.13 3.69
N VAL A 64 -4.61 -3.09 4.04
CA VAL A 64 -5.26 -2.23 3.06
C VAL A 64 -4.23 -1.46 2.23
N GLU A 65 -4.63 -1.03 1.05
CA GLU A 65 -3.86 -0.13 0.21
C GLU A 65 -3.71 1.24 0.88
N THR A 66 -2.47 1.74 0.93
CA THR A 66 -2.13 3.05 1.50
C THR A 66 -1.50 3.90 0.41
N GLY A 67 -2.19 4.96 0.00
CA GLY A 67 -1.70 5.88 -1.02
C GLY A 67 -0.47 6.68 -0.58
N ARG A 68 0.32 7.14 -1.55
CA ARG A 68 1.29 8.21 -1.31
C ARG A 68 0.51 9.49 -1.00
N ARG A 69 0.73 10.12 0.14
CA ARG A 69 0.15 11.44 0.38
C ARG A 69 0.75 12.38 -0.66
N ILE A 70 -0.09 13.21 -1.29
CA ILE A 70 0.31 14.33 -2.15
C ILE A 70 1.35 15.26 -1.47
N ASP A 71 1.47 15.20 -0.14
CA ASP A 71 2.46 15.93 0.66
C ASP A 71 3.92 15.41 0.50
N ASP A 72 4.12 14.13 0.11
CA ASP A 72 5.45 13.50 0.00
C ASP A 72 6.18 13.80 -1.33
N ALA A 73 5.52 14.48 -2.28
CA ALA A 73 6.19 14.94 -3.50
C ALA A 73 7.18 16.09 -3.22
N VAL A 74 6.95 16.86 -2.14
CA VAL A 74 7.80 18.01 -1.77
C VAL A 74 9.14 17.59 -1.15
N ARG A 75 9.25 16.38 -0.59
CA ARG A 75 10.46 15.90 0.12
C ARG A 75 11.47 15.15 -0.77
N ALA A 76 11.10 14.79 -2.01
CA ALA A 76 11.99 14.08 -2.94
C ALA A 76 12.83 15.01 -3.83
N THR A 77 12.71 16.33 -3.66
CA THR A 77 13.44 17.36 -4.45
C THR A 77 14.44 18.14 -3.57
N ARG A 78 14.96 17.54 -2.51
CA ARG A 78 16.00 18.14 -1.66
C ARG A 78 17.13 17.18 -1.37
#